data_AF-A0A2H0XC84-F1
#
_entry.id   AF-A0A2H0XC84-F1
#
_cell.length_a   1.000
_cell.length_b   1.000
_cell.length_c   1.000
_cell.angle_alpha   90.00
_cell.angle_beta   90.00
_cell.angle_gamma   90.00
#
_symmetry.space_group_name_H-M   'P 1'
#
loop_
_entity.id
_entity.type
_entity.pdbx_description
1 polymer ?
#
loop_
_entity_poly.entity_id
_entity_poly.type
_entity_poly.pdbx_seq_one_letter_code
_entity_poly.pdbx_strand_id
1 'polypeptide(L)'
;MKTKVFILATLLAFWRVGEFVAWQSKTFINKFSNDMEYTYQAPVDECASGQGIYCGFKVASGRFRAKASDKIQQVLPSPHSELVMGMVLGENRFKQVPTYNDILKTVGLVHVVVVSGYNISLVFTLLMRLLGSQYKVKNLIIGLFCTFIYSGISGFGVPAVRAWIMGSIAVIFKFYGRPVQGIKVLIVSAIVILCTAPSQLFSVSFLLSFLATLGVMVVPEALKGIWGLLGIKSRAGLFEDFNTSLSAQLMVNPVISYYFGTMSVVSLIVNPLVLWVVPLCTVLGGVLVFTAFASPLLAKIIALVLYPFLDFFVIFSEFFSGFKTASLQIRFSFYGIVAYYILLLLGIKLFRRKP
;
A
#
# COMPACT_ATOMS: atom_id res chain seq x y z
N MET A 1 22.08 23.62 4.02
CA MET A 1 22.02 22.15 3.89
C MET A 1 20.87 21.67 3.00
N LYS A 2 19.62 22.13 3.20
CA LYS A 2 18.43 21.72 2.43
C LYS A 2 18.52 21.94 0.91
N THR A 3 19.09 23.08 0.47
CA THR A 3 19.19 23.41 -0.97
C THR A 3 20.18 22.53 -1.73
N LYS A 4 21.30 22.13 -1.09
CA LYS A 4 22.31 21.26 -1.71
C LYS A 4 21.80 19.83 -1.90
N VAL A 5 21.02 19.31 -0.94
CA VAL A 5 20.37 18.00 -1.04
C VAL A 5 19.30 17.99 -2.14
N PHE A 6 18.52 19.06 -2.26
CA PHE A 6 17.51 19.19 -3.31
C PHE A 6 18.14 19.24 -4.71
N ILE A 7 19.18 20.05 -4.91
CA ILE A 7 19.90 20.13 -6.20
C ILE A 7 20.53 18.78 -6.57
N LEU A 8 21.14 18.09 -5.61
CA LEU A 8 21.75 16.78 -5.83
C LEU A 8 20.69 15.73 -6.21
N ALA A 9 19.54 15.72 -5.54
CA ALA A 9 18.42 14.83 -5.87
C ALA A 9 17.88 15.09 -7.29
N THR A 10 17.77 16.36 -7.69
CA THR A 10 17.30 16.73 -9.04
C THR A 10 18.29 16.28 -10.12
N LEU A 11 19.60 16.50 -9.91
CA LEU A 11 20.63 16.07 -10.87
C LEU A 11 20.70 14.55 -11.00
N LEU A 12 20.57 13.81 -9.88
CA LEU A 12 20.50 12.35 -9.89
C LEU A 12 19.25 11.84 -10.63
N ALA A 13 18.10 12.50 -10.43
CA ALA A 13 16.87 12.16 -11.15
C ALA A 13 17.02 12.36 -12.67
N PHE A 14 17.63 13.47 -13.11
CA PHE A 14 17.89 13.70 -14.54
C PHE A 14 18.85 12.66 -15.14
N TRP A 15 19.91 12.29 -14.41
CA TRP A 15 20.86 11.28 -14.85
C TRP A 15 20.21 9.89 -14.98
N ARG A 16 19.42 9.46 -13.98
CA ARG A 16 18.69 8.18 -14.02
C ARG A 16 17.57 8.15 -15.06
N VAL A 17 16.93 9.28 -15.36
CA VAL A 17 15.99 9.37 -16.51
C VAL A 17 16.74 9.13 -17.83
N GLY A 18 17.96 9.66 -17.98
CA GLY A 18 18.83 9.36 -19.11
C GLY A 18 19.15 7.86 -19.22
N GLU A 19 19.50 7.22 -18.10
CA GLU A 19 19.74 5.76 -18.06
C GLU A 19 18.49 4.95 -18.41
N PHE A 20 17.31 5.37 -17.96
CA PHE A 20 16.04 4.73 -18.33
C PHE A 20 15.77 4.79 -19.83
N VAL A 21 15.99 5.95 -20.46
CA VAL A 21 15.85 6.11 -21.91
C VAL A 21 16.88 5.23 -22.66
N ALA A 22 18.10 5.11 -22.14
CA ALA A 22 19.12 4.22 -22.68
C ALA A 22 18.80 2.73 -22.48
N TRP A 23 18.15 2.37 -21.37
CA TRP A 23 17.65 1.01 -21.15
C TRP A 23 16.51 0.68 -22.13
N GLN A 24 15.56 1.60 -22.32
CA GLN A 24 14.46 1.45 -23.29
C GLN A 24 14.95 1.19 -24.71
N SER A 25 15.99 1.91 -25.14
CA SER A 25 16.57 1.72 -26.46
C SER A 25 17.27 0.36 -26.58
N LYS A 26 18.06 -0.05 -25.59
CA LYS A 26 18.69 -1.38 -25.56
C LYS A 26 17.68 -2.52 -25.56
N THR A 27 16.63 -2.43 -24.73
CA THR A 27 15.57 -3.44 -24.67
C THR A 27 14.77 -3.50 -25.97
N PHE A 28 14.50 -2.36 -26.60
CA PHE A 28 13.87 -2.31 -27.93
C PHE A 28 14.72 -2.97 -29.01
N ILE A 29 16.04 -2.72 -29.00
CA ILE A 29 17.00 -3.33 -29.93
C ILE A 29 17.10 -4.85 -29.71
N ASN A 30 17.21 -5.29 -28.45
CA ASN A 30 17.33 -6.71 -28.10
C ASN A 30 16.05 -7.51 -28.40
N LYS A 31 14.87 -6.87 -28.36
CA LYS A 31 13.59 -7.50 -28.65
C LYS A 31 13.33 -7.73 -30.14
N PHE A 32 14.03 -7.02 -31.03
CA PHE A 32 14.09 -7.37 -32.46
C PHE A 32 14.94 -8.62 -32.73
N SER A 33 15.70 -9.10 -31.73
CA SER A 33 16.65 -10.21 -31.87
C SER A 33 16.17 -11.52 -31.26
N ASN A 34 15.24 -11.55 -30.29
CA ASN A 34 14.81 -12.80 -29.65
C ASN A 34 13.36 -12.70 -29.13
N ASP A 35 12.50 -13.57 -29.66
CA ASP A 35 11.19 -13.89 -29.08
C ASP A 35 11.41 -14.79 -27.85
N MET A 36 11.16 -14.25 -26.65
CA MET A 36 11.20 -15.02 -25.40
C MET A 36 9.79 -15.16 -24.83
N GLU A 37 9.34 -16.41 -24.85
CA GLU A 37 8.13 -16.94 -24.24
C GLU A 37 8.36 -17.08 -22.72
N TYR A 38 7.51 -16.48 -21.89
CA TYR A 38 7.58 -16.61 -20.42
C TYR A 38 6.28 -17.18 -19.89
N THR A 39 6.36 -18.38 -19.30
CA THR A 39 5.22 -19.14 -18.80
C THR A 39 4.93 -18.79 -17.33
N TYR A 40 3.71 -18.33 -17.06
CA TYR A 40 3.19 -18.16 -15.70
C TYR A 40 2.80 -19.52 -15.10
N GLN A 41 3.42 -19.90 -13.97
CA GLN A 41 2.94 -21.00 -13.13
C GLN A 41 2.00 -20.44 -12.06
N ALA A 42 0.70 -20.76 -12.20
CA ALA A 42 -0.31 -20.44 -11.21
C ALA A 42 -0.02 -21.20 -9.90
N PRO A 43 -0.27 -20.61 -8.71
CA PRO A 43 -0.25 -21.38 -7.48
C PRO A 43 -1.38 -22.41 -7.52
N VAL A 44 -0.98 -23.68 -7.51
CA VAL A 44 -1.78 -24.86 -7.12
C VAL A 44 -2.12 -24.63 -5.63
N ASP A 45 -3.37 -24.55 -5.14
CA ASP A 45 -4.25 -25.71 -4.92
C ASP A 45 -5.70 -25.38 -4.46
N GLU A 46 -6.22 -24.13 -4.51
CA GLU A 46 -7.59 -23.85 -3.99
C GLU A 46 -8.72 -23.87 -5.02
N CYS A 47 -8.38 -24.00 -6.30
CA CYS A 47 -9.31 -23.81 -7.42
C CYS A 47 -9.28 -24.97 -8.43
N ALA A 48 -8.76 -26.13 -8.03
CA ALA A 48 -8.57 -27.29 -8.91
C ALA A 48 -9.89 -27.88 -9.45
N SER A 49 -11.02 -27.65 -8.79
CA SER A 49 -12.33 -28.18 -9.20
C SER A 49 -13.09 -27.28 -10.18
N GLY A 50 -12.63 -26.06 -10.46
CA GLY A 50 -13.16 -25.21 -11.54
C GLY A 50 -14.64 -24.80 -11.47
N GLN A 51 -15.35 -25.09 -10.37
CA GLN A 51 -16.79 -24.84 -10.28
C GLN A 51 -17.08 -23.60 -9.42
N GLY A 52 -17.46 -22.50 -10.09
CA GLY A 52 -18.02 -21.30 -9.45
C GLY A 52 -17.49 -19.98 -10.02
N ILE A 53 -18.36 -18.96 -10.06
CA ILE A 53 -18.06 -17.60 -10.55
C ILE A 53 -16.84 -17.00 -9.82
N TYR A 54 -16.70 -17.24 -8.52
CA TYR A 54 -15.57 -16.78 -7.72
C TYR A 54 -14.24 -17.38 -8.17
N CYS A 55 -14.19 -18.69 -8.41
CA CYS A 55 -12.97 -19.37 -8.83
C CYS A 55 -12.58 -18.99 -10.26
N GLY A 56 -13.56 -18.88 -11.17
CA GLY A 56 -13.35 -18.36 -12.53
C GLY A 56 -12.78 -16.95 -12.53
N PHE A 57 -13.32 -16.06 -11.68
CA PHE A 57 -12.81 -14.70 -11.53
C PHE A 57 -11.38 -14.68 -10.95
N LYS A 58 -11.08 -15.48 -9.92
CA LYS A 58 -9.73 -15.57 -9.30
C LYS A 58 -8.67 -16.02 -10.32
N VAL A 59 -8.99 -17.02 -11.15
CA VAL A 59 -8.11 -17.50 -12.23
C VAL A 59 -7.95 -16.45 -13.32
N ALA A 60 -9.05 -15.82 -13.75
CA ALA A 60 -9.01 -14.76 -14.76
C ALA A 60 -8.18 -13.55 -14.29
N SER A 61 -8.35 -13.12 -13.04
CA SER A 61 -7.53 -12.06 -12.45
C SER A 61 -6.06 -12.45 -12.36
N GLY A 62 -5.75 -13.71 -12.01
CA GLY A 62 -4.38 -14.22 -11.98
C GLY A 62 -3.72 -14.15 -13.35
N ARG A 63 -4.40 -14.64 -14.39
CA ARG A 63 -3.91 -14.56 -15.79
C ARG A 63 -3.75 -13.12 -16.27
N PHE A 64 -4.67 -12.24 -15.90
CA PHE A 64 -4.57 -10.81 -16.24
C PHE A 64 -3.33 -10.18 -15.59
N ARG A 65 -3.11 -10.42 -14.29
CA ARG A 65 -1.95 -9.87 -13.57
C ARG A 65 -0.64 -10.39 -14.16
N ALA A 66 -0.56 -11.68 -14.52
CA ALA A 66 0.59 -12.26 -15.18
C ALA A 66 0.92 -11.54 -16.50
N LYS A 67 -0.07 -11.43 -17.41
CA LYS A 67 0.11 -10.72 -18.68
C LYS A 67 0.44 -9.24 -18.51
N ALA A 68 -0.18 -8.58 -17.54
CA ALA A 68 0.08 -7.19 -17.22
C ALA A 68 1.51 -7.01 -16.68
N SER A 69 1.97 -7.91 -15.82
CA SER A 69 3.33 -7.97 -15.30
C SER A 69 4.35 -8.07 -16.42
N ASP A 70 4.19 -9.02 -17.34
CA ASP A 70 5.11 -9.21 -18.47
C ASP A 70 5.20 -7.96 -19.34
N LYS A 71 4.05 -7.31 -19.58
CA LYS A 71 3.99 -6.05 -20.34
C LYS A 71 4.65 -4.88 -19.61
N ILE A 72 4.48 -4.77 -18.28
CA ILE A 72 5.11 -3.71 -17.47
C ILE A 72 6.64 -3.89 -17.46
N GLN A 73 7.14 -5.11 -17.29
CA GLN A 73 8.57 -5.41 -17.28
C GLN A 73 9.26 -5.08 -18.61
N GLN A 74 8.52 -5.05 -19.72
CA GLN A 74 9.04 -4.61 -21.02
C GLN A 74 9.22 -3.09 -21.13
N VAL A 75 8.58 -2.31 -20.27
CA VAL A 75 8.58 -0.83 -20.32
C VAL A 75 9.12 -0.17 -19.06
N LEU A 76 9.40 -0.92 -17.99
CA LEU A 76 10.04 -0.41 -16.78
C LEU A 76 11.15 -1.37 -16.35
N PRO A 77 12.34 -0.86 -15.98
CA PRO A 77 13.38 -1.68 -15.39
C PRO A 77 13.00 -2.12 -13.97
N SER A 78 13.67 -3.16 -13.48
CA SER A 78 13.65 -3.51 -12.06
C SER A 78 14.52 -2.51 -11.27
N PRO A 79 14.12 -2.05 -10.06
CA PRO A 79 12.96 -2.49 -9.28
C PRO A 79 11.65 -1.69 -9.52
N HIS A 80 11.65 -0.73 -10.44
CA HIS A 80 10.50 0.16 -10.71
C HIS A 80 9.28 -0.62 -11.20
N SER A 81 9.50 -1.65 -12.01
CA SER A 81 8.43 -2.54 -12.50
C SER A 81 7.71 -3.24 -11.34
N GLU A 82 8.46 -3.72 -10.34
CA GLU A 82 7.98 -4.43 -9.15
C GLU A 82 7.19 -3.51 -8.24
N LEU A 83 7.59 -2.24 -8.12
CA LEU A 83 6.81 -1.21 -7.42
C LEU A 83 5.43 -1.03 -8.04
N VAL A 84 5.33 -0.92 -9.37
CA VAL A 84 4.04 -0.79 -10.05
C VAL A 84 3.20 -2.06 -9.89
N MET A 85 3.80 -3.24 -10.07
CA MET A 85 3.11 -4.52 -9.89
C MET A 85 2.59 -4.69 -8.46
N GLY A 86 3.36 -4.29 -7.45
CA GLY A 86 2.93 -4.30 -6.06
C GLY A 86 1.80 -3.32 -5.77
N MET A 87 1.94 -2.06 -6.20
CA MET A 87 1.00 -0.98 -5.86
C MET A 87 -0.33 -1.07 -6.63
N VAL A 88 -0.30 -1.57 -7.87
CA VAL A 88 -1.46 -1.60 -8.77
C VAL A 88 -2.09 -2.99 -8.82
N LEU A 89 -1.28 -4.03 -9.03
CA LEU A 89 -1.76 -5.41 -9.23
C LEU A 89 -1.74 -6.23 -7.94
N GLY A 90 -1.18 -5.72 -6.84
CA GLY A 90 -1.06 -6.45 -5.58
C GLY A 90 -0.12 -7.66 -5.66
N GLU A 91 0.77 -7.72 -6.66
CA GLU A 91 1.74 -8.81 -6.79
C GLU A 91 2.98 -8.54 -5.93
N ASN A 92 3.27 -9.45 -5.00
CA ASN A 92 4.51 -9.40 -4.25
C ASN A 92 5.65 -10.10 -5.01
N ARG A 93 6.09 -9.49 -6.12
CA ARG A 93 7.24 -9.97 -6.91
C ARG A 93 8.60 -9.57 -6.34
N PHE A 94 8.64 -8.85 -5.22
CA PHE A 94 9.90 -8.50 -4.55
C PHE A 94 10.70 -9.72 -4.09
N LYS A 95 10.10 -10.91 -4.01
CA LYS A 95 10.85 -12.16 -3.84
C LYS A 95 11.88 -12.42 -4.96
N GLN A 96 11.64 -11.89 -6.16
CA GLN A 96 12.53 -12.02 -7.33
C GLN A 96 13.65 -10.96 -7.33
N VAL A 97 13.53 -9.93 -6.49
CA VAL A 97 14.53 -8.85 -6.32
C VAL A 97 14.92 -8.76 -4.84
N PRO A 98 15.65 -9.77 -4.31
CA PRO A 98 15.87 -9.93 -2.87
C PRO A 98 16.55 -8.72 -2.24
N THR A 99 17.52 -8.11 -2.93
CA THR A 99 18.23 -6.91 -2.48
C THR A 99 17.28 -5.76 -2.20
N TYR A 100 16.36 -5.47 -3.12
CA TYR A 100 15.42 -4.37 -2.95
C TYR A 100 14.31 -4.69 -1.94
N ASN A 101 13.90 -5.96 -1.85
CA ASN A 101 12.97 -6.41 -0.82
C ASN A 101 13.50 -6.16 0.60
N ASP A 102 14.80 -6.41 0.82
CA ASP A 102 15.44 -6.19 2.12
C ASP A 102 15.59 -4.70 2.43
N ILE A 103 15.84 -3.87 1.41
CA ILE A 103 15.76 -2.40 1.54
C ILE A 103 14.36 -1.99 2.02
N LEU A 104 13.29 -2.45 1.35
CA LEU A 104 11.91 -2.13 1.73
C LEU A 104 11.57 -2.59 3.16
N LYS A 105 12.05 -3.76 3.59
CA LYS A 105 11.89 -4.24 4.97
C LYS A 105 12.63 -3.34 5.95
N THR A 106 13.86 -2.95 5.62
CA THR A 106 14.74 -2.12 6.47
C THR A 106 14.13 -0.75 6.71
N VAL A 107 13.60 -0.10 5.68
CA VAL A 107 12.94 1.21 5.80
C VAL A 107 11.45 1.13 6.15
N GLY A 108 10.92 -0.09 6.30
CA GLY A 108 9.54 -0.33 6.71
C GLY A 108 8.48 -0.05 5.63
N LEU A 109 8.85 0.05 4.35
CA LEU A 109 7.95 0.43 3.26
C LEU A 109 7.15 -0.72 2.63
N VAL A 110 7.39 -1.98 3.03
CA VAL A 110 6.72 -3.16 2.44
C VAL A 110 5.19 -3.02 2.44
N HIS A 111 4.61 -2.51 3.52
CA HIS A 111 3.15 -2.34 3.66
C HIS A 111 2.56 -1.22 2.77
N VAL A 112 3.40 -0.29 2.30
CA VAL A 112 3.02 0.80 1.41
C VAL A 112 2.99 0.35 -0.04
N VAL A 113 3.94 -0.52 -0.41
CA VAL A 113 4.11 -1.00 -1.78
C VAL A 113 3.07 -2.06 -2.15
N VAL A 114 2.57 -2.83 -1.17
CA VAL A 114 1.47 -3.77 -1.41
C VAL A 114 0.13 -3.02 -1.45
N VAL A 115 -0.78 -3.42 -2.34
CA VAL A 115 -2.15 -2.86 -2.41
C VAL A 115 -2.76 -2.78 -1.01
N SER A 116 -2.96 -1.54 -0.55
CA SER A 116 -3.48 -1.23 0.77
C SER A 116 -4.89 -0.63 0.66
N GLY A 117 -5.54 -0.43 1.81
CA GLY A 117 -6.83 0.24 1.85
C GLY A 117 -6.80 1.67 1.32
N TYR A 118 -5.63 2.31 1.32
CA TYR A 118 -5.44 3.63 0.75
C TYR A 118 -5.67 3.64 -0.76
N ASN A 119 -5.13 2.65 -1.49
CA ASN A 119 -5.33 2.53 -2.94
C ASN A 119 -6.82 2.36 -3.30
N ILE A 120 -7.57 1.58 -2.53
CA ILE A 120 -9.02 1.40 -2.71
C ILE A 120 -9.75 2.74 -2.53
N SER A 121 -9.44 3.48 -1.47
CA SER A 121 -10.06 4.79 -1.19
C SER A 121 -9.75 5.82 -2.26
N LEU A 122 -8.53 5.77 -2.81
CA LEU A 122 -8.08 6.63 -3.88
C LEU A 122 -8.88 6.36 -5.16
N VAL A 123 -8.94 5.09 -5.59
CA VAL A 123 -9.69 4.68 -6.79
C VAL A 123 -11.16 5.10 -6.65
N PHE A 124 -11.77 4.88 -5.48
CA PHE A 124 -13.14 5.32 -5.22
C PHE A 124 -13.31 6.83 -5.41
N THR A 125 -12.43 7.63 -4.79
CA THR A 125 -12.51 9.09 -4.81
C THR A 125 -12.30 9.65 -6.22
N LEU A 126 -11.35 9.08 -6.97
CA LEU A 126 -11.10 9.47 -8.36
C LEU A 126 -12.32 9.18 -9.24
N LEU A 127 -12.92 7.99 -9.10
CA LEU A 127 -14.14 7.64 -9.83
C LEU A 127 -15.30 8.57 -9.49
N MET A 128 -15.47 8.92 -8.21
CA MET A 128 -16.51 9.88 -7.83
C MET A 128 -16.25 11.23 -8.47
N ARG A 129 -15.01 11.72 -8.47
CA ARG A 129 -14.66 12.99 -9.10
C ARG A 129 -14.94 13.01 -10.61
N LEU A 130 -14.70 11.90 -11.31
CA LEU A 130 -14.97 11.75 -12.74
C LEU A 130 -16.47 11.61 -13.06
N LEU A 131 -17.22 10.85 -12.25
CA LEU A 131 -18.65 10.63 -12.41
C LEU A 131 -19.51 11.78 -11.86
N GLY A 132 -18.89 12.70 -11.10
CA GLY A 132 -19.52 13.88 -10.50
C GLY A 132 -19.94 13.68 -9.04
N SER A 133 -21.24 13.78 -8.75
CA SER A 133 -21.73 13.80 -7.36
C SER A 133 -21.77 12.40 -6.74
N GLN A 134 -21.21 12.26 -5.54
CA GLN A 134 -21.32 11.07 -4.67
C GLN A 134 -22.73 10.86 -4.11
N TYR A 135 -23.64 11.82 -4.31
CA TYR A 135 -25.04 11.75 -3.85
C TYR A 135 -25.99 11.17 -4.90
N LYS A 136 -25.49 10.73 -6.06
CA LYS A 136 -26.28 10.01 -7.05
C LYS A 136 -26.11 8.50 -6.84
N VAL A 137 -27.22 7.80 -6.60
CA VAL A 137 -27.24 6.33 -6.38
C VAL A 137 -26.51 5.58 -7.51
N LYS A 138 -26.75 5.97 -8.77
CA LYS A 138 -26.06 5.41 -9.94
C LYS A 138 -24.54 5.50 -9.82
N ASN A 139 -24.02 6.67 -9.46
CA ASN A 139 -22.57 6.89 -9.33
C ASN A 139 -22.00 6.05 -8.20
N LEU A 140 -22.70 6.01 -7.06
CA LEU A 140 -22.31 5.21 -5.90
C LEU A 140 -22.21 3.73 -6.25
N ILE A 141 -23.21 3.17 -6.93
CA ILE A 141 -23.20 1.76 -7.37
C ILE A 141 -22.01 1.50 -8.30
N ILE A 142 -21.76 2.37 -9.29
CA ILE A 142 -20.62 2.24 -10.20
C ILE A 142 -19.30 2.29 -9.42
N GLY A 143 -19.14 3.23 -8.48
CA GLY A 143 -17.94 3.35 -7.65
C GLY A 143 -17.66 2.12 -6.80
N LEU A 144 -18.69 1.61 -6.12
CA LEU A 144 -18.57 0.40 -5.30
C LEU A 144 -18.26 -0.82 -6.16
N PHE A 145 -18.89 -0.95 -7.32
CA PHE A 145 -18.65 -2.04 -8.24
C PHE A 145 -17.23 -2.01 -8.83
N CYS A 146 -16.76 -0.85 -9.30
CA CYS A 146 -15.41 -0.70 -9.83
C CYS A 146 -14.32 -0.96 -8.78
N THR A 147 -14.53 -0.49 -7.54
CA THR A 147 -13.59 -0.75 -6.44
C THR A 147 -13.62 -2.19 -5.96
N PHE A 148 -14.75 -2.88 -6.07
CA PHE A 148 -14.84 -4.32 -5.86
C PHE A 148 -14.02 -5.09 -6.91
N ILE A 149 -14.16 -4.73 -8.20
CA ILE A 149 -13.36 -5.31 -9.28
C ILE A 149 -11.87 -5.05 -9.04
N TYR A 150 -11.50 -3.83 -8.66
CA TYR A 150 -10.10 -3.49 -8.34
C TYR A 150 -9.56 -4.29 -7.13
N SER A 151 -10.37 -4.49 -6.09
CA SER A 151 -10.02 -5.41 -5.00
C SER A 151 -9.82 -6.84 -5.49
N GLY A 152 -10.57 -7.26 -6.51
CA GLY A 152 -10.42 -8.55 -7.16
C GLY A 152 -9.14 -8.68 -7.99
N ILE A 153 -8.85 -7.67 -8.82
CA ILE A 153 -7.62 -7.60 -9.63
C ILE A 153 -6.38 -7.61 -8.74
N SER A 154 -6.42 -6.93 -7.58
CA SER A 154 -5.33 -6.98 -6.60
C SER A 154 -5.18 -8.33 -5.86
N GLY A 155 -6.10 -9.28 -6.09
CA GLY A 155 -6.09 -10.63 -5.52
C GLY A 155 -6.84 -10.77 -4.20
N PHE A 156 -7.79 -9.89 -3.92
CA PHE A 156 -8.58 -9.89 -2.68
C PHE A 156 -7.73 -9.89 -1.40
N GLY A 157 -6.64 -9.14 -1.40
CA GLY A 157 -5.84 -8.95 -0.19
C GLY A 157 -6.70 -8.41 0.96
N VAL A 158 -6.52 -8.95 2.17
CA VAL A 158 -7.30 -8.58 3.36
C VAL A 158 -7.41 -7.06 3.57
N PRO A 159 -6.33 -6.26 3.43
CA PRO A 159 -6.43 -4.80 3.56
C PRO A 159 -7.36 -4.14 2.53
N ALA A 160 -7.40 -4.68 1.31
CA ALA A 160 -8.23 -4.16 0.22
C ALA A 160 -9.71 -4.50 0.42
N VAL A 161 -10.01 -5.77 0.75
CA VAL A 161 -11.38 -6.23 1.03
C VAL A 161 -11.98 -5.46 2.20
N ARG A 162 -11.22 -5.33 3.29
CA ARG A 162 -11.65 -4.53 4.44
C ARG A 162 -11.91 -3.08 4.05
N ALA A 163 -11.01 -2.43 3.32
CA ALA A 163 -11.22 -1.05 2.90
C ALA A 163 -12.45 -0.87 2.01
N TRP A 164 -12.72 -1.84 1.14
CA TRP A 164 -13.93 -1.87 0.32
C TRP A 164 -15.20 -2.01 1.17
N ILE A 165 -15.23 -2.92 2.15
CA ILE A 165 -16.37 -3.09 3.06
C ILE A 165 -16.60 -1.82 3.89
N MET A 166 -15.55 -1.32 4.54
CA MET A 166 -15.64 -0.11 5.37
C MET A 166 -16.06 1.11 4.54
N GLY A 167 -15.50 1.27 3.34
CA GLY A 167 -15.86 2.32 2.39
C GLY A 167 -17.31 2.21 1.94
N SER A 168 -17.78 1.00 1.61
CA SER A 168 -19.18 0.74 1.22
C SER A 168 -20.15 1.17 2.32
N ILE A 169 -19.90 0.75 3.56
CA ILE A 169 -20.73 1.12 4.72
C ILE A 169 -20.71 2.63 4.93
N ALA A 170 -19.52 3.26 4.92
CA ALA A 170 -19.39 4.70 5.13
C ALA A 170 -20.16 5.51 4.08
N VAL A 171 -20.06 5.14 2.80
CA VAL A 171 -20.73 5.84 1.70
C VAL A 171 -22.26 5.64 1.76
N ILE A 172 -22.74 4.43 2.05
CA ILE A 172 -24.17 4.15 2.21
C ILE A 172 -24.78 5.00 3.33
N PHE A 173 -24.16 5.02 4.51
CA PHE A 173 -24.67 5.82 5.62
C PHE A 173 -24.57 7.32 5.36
N LYS A 174 -23.50 7.78 4.71
CA LYS A 174 -23.36 9.17 4.27
C LYS A 174 -24.47 9.56 3.30
N PHE A 175 -24.85 8.66 2.39
CA PHE A 175 -25.99 8.86 1.48
C PHE A 175 -27.31 9.06 2.24
N TYR A 176 -27.54 8.30 3.32
CA TYR A 176 -28.70 8.48 4.20
C TYR A 176 -28.55 9.61 5.24
N GLY A 177 -27.48 10.42 5.17
CA GLY A 177 -27.23 11.50 6.12
C GLY A 177 -26.98 11.05 7.56
N ARG A 178 -26.61 9.79 7.78
CA ARG A 178 -26.39 9.24 9.13
C ARG A 178 -24.90 9.20 9.46
N PRO A 179 -24.49 9.67 10.65
CA PRO A 179 -23.12 9.54 11.09
C PRO A 179 -22.79 8.06 11.36
N VAL A 180 -21.55 7.67 11.07
CA VAL A 180 -21.06 6.32 11.29
C VAL A 180 -19.90 6.33 12.26
N GLN A 181 -19.95 5.49 13.29
CA GLN A 181 -18.84 5.30 14.20
C GLN A 181 -17.83 4.33 13.59
N GLY A 182 -16.61 4.80 13.31
CA GLY A 182 -15.56 4.02 12.63
C GLY A 182 -15.26 2.67 13.28
N ILE A 183 -15.28 2.60 14.62
CA ILE A 183 -15.05 1.35 15.37
C ILE A 183 -16.14 0.30 15.07
N LYS A 184 -17.41 0.72 14.97
CA LYS A 184 -18.50 -0.21 14.64
C LYS A 184 -18.34 -0.78 13.24
N VAL A 185 -17.92 0.06 12.28
CA VAL A 185 -17.64 -0.38 10.90
C VAL A 185 -16.46 -1.34 10.85
N LEU A 186 -15.42 -1.10 11.66
CA LEU A 186 -14.28 -1.99 11.76
C LEU A 186 -14.70 -3.37 12.29
N ILE A 187 -15.53 -3.43 13.34
CA ILE A 187 -16.05 -4.69 13.89
C ILE A 187 -16.92 -5.43 12.86
N VAL A 188 -17.86 -4.74 12.21
CA VAL A 188 -18.71 -5.33 11.16
C VAL A 188 -17.84 -5.86 10.01
N SER A 189 -16.82 -5.12 9.58
CA SER A 189 -15.90 -5.57 8.54
C SER A 189 -15.09 -6.80 8.98
N ALA A 190 -14.69 -6.91 10.25
CA ALA A 190 -14.02 -8.09 10.77
C ALA A 190 -14.95 -9.32 10.71
N ILE A 191 -16.19 -9.18 11.19
CA ILE A 191 -17.18 -10.25 11.19
C ILE A 191 -17.42 -10.75 9.75
N VAL A 192 -17.65 -9.85 8.80
CA VAL A 192 -17.89 -10.23 7.39
C VAL A 192 -16.70 -11.01 6.80
N ILE A 193 -15.47 -10.58 7.06
CA ILE A 193 -14.27 -11.27 6.57
C ILE A 193 -14.09 -12.64 7.25
N LEU A 194 -14.34 -12.73 8.56
CA LEU A 194 -14.18 -13.99 9.30
C LEU A 194 -15.29 -14.99 9.01
N CYS A 195 -16.50 -14.54 8.67
CA CYS A 195 -17.58 -15.41 8.21
C CYS A 195 -17.28 -16.03 6.84
N THR A 196 -16.56 -15.33 5.95
CA THR A 196 -16.19 -15.87 4.62
C THR A 196 -14.93 -16.71 4.68
N ALA A 197 -13.95 -16.34 5.51
CA ALA A 197 -12.71 -17.07 5.66
C ALA A 197 -12.20 -16.99 7.12
N PRO A 198 -12.62 -17.93 8.00
CA PRO A 198 -12.23 -17.92 9.41
C PRO A 198 -10.72 -18.00 9.64
N SER A 199 -9.99 -18.66 8.74
CA SER A 199 -8.52 -18.77 8.77
C SER A 199 -7.81 -17.41 8.71
N GLN A 200 -8.47 -16.36 8.20
CA GLN A 200 -7.90 -15.02 8.14
C GLN A 200 -7.61 -14.43 9.51
N LEU A 201 -8.24 -14.91 10.60
CA LEU A 201 -7.96 -14.44 11.95
C LEU A 201 -6.47 -14.59 12.33
N PHE A 202 -5.82 -15.65 11.82
CA PHE A 202 -4.42 -15.95 12.09
C PHE A 202 -3.48 -15.38 11.03
N SER A 203 -4.01 -14.67 10.02
CA SER A 203 -3.17 -14.09 8.98
C SER A 203 -2.51 -12.80 9.45
N VAL A 204 -1.21 -12.66 9.20
CA VAL A 204 -0.45 -11.45 9.56
C VAL A 204 -1.06 -10.22 8.88
N SER A 205 -1.51 -10.36 7.64
CA SER A 205 -2.17 -9.28 6.89
C SER A 205 -3.46 -8.81 7.57
N PHE A 206 -4.27 -9.70 8.12
CA PHE A 206 -5.46 -9.32 8.89
C PHE A 206 -5.06 -8.57 10.16
N LEU A 207 -4.18 -9.15 10.98
CA LEU A 207 -3.72 -8.54 12.24
C LEU A 207 -3.18 -7.14 12.02
N LEU A 208 -2.21 -6.98 11.11
CA LEU A 208 -1.57 -5.68 10.84
C LEU A 208 -2.58 -4.65 10.32
N SER A 209 -3.49 -5.05 9.43
CA SER A 209 -4.47 -4.14 8.88
C SER A 209 -5.42 -3.62 9.97
N PHE A 210 -6.07 -4.54 10.70
CA PHE A 210 -7.06 -4.18 11.72
C PHE A 210 -6.43 -3.43 12.89
N LEU A 211 -5.23 -3.82 13.33
CA LEU A 211 -4.48 -3.11 14.37
C LEU A 211 -4.07 -1.71 13.91
N ALA A 212 -3.58 -1.52 12.68
CA ALA A 212 -3.25 -0.19 12.19
C ALA A 212 -4.48 0.73 12.21
N THR A 213 -5.62 0.25 11.73
CA THR A 213 -6.86 1.04 11.69
C THR A 213 -7.43 1.30 13.09
N LEU A 214 -7.37 0.33 14.00
CA LEU A 214 -7.74 0.53 15.40
C LEU A 214 -6.82 1.55 16.09
N GLY A 215 -5.51 1.46 15.84
CA GLY A 215 -4.50 2.38 16.34
C GLY A 215 -4.82 3.82 15.94
N VAL A 216 -5.07 4.05 14.65
CA VAL A 216 -5.48 5.37 14.12
C VAL A 216 -6.78 5.88 14.73
N MET A 217 -7.72 5.02 15.12
CA MET A 217 -8.99 5.45 15.73
C MET A 217 -8.89 5.76 17.23
N VAL A 218 -7.98 5.12 17.97
CA VAL A 218 -7.98 5.14 19.44
C VAL A 218 -6.77 5.86 20.05
N VAL A 219 -5.59 5.74 19.43
CA VAL A 219 -4.33 6.25 19.96
C VAL A 219 -4.14 7.77 19.83
N PRO A 220 -4.64 8.47 18.78
CA PRO A 220 -4.39 9.91 18.63
C PRO A 220 -4.83 10.76 19.83
N GLU A 221 -5.94 10.43 20.48
CA GLU A 221 -6.43 11.17 21.64
C GLU A 221 -5.53 11.02 22.87
N ALA A 222 -4.91 9.85 23.05
CA ALA A 222 -3.91 9.65 24.10
C ALA A 222 -2.62 10.41 23.80
N LEU A 223 -2.17 10.39 22.53
CA LEU A 223 -0.99 11.16 22.11
C LEU A 223 -1.21 12.66 22.33
N LYS A 224 -2.37 13.21 21.94
CA LYS A 224 -2.73 14.62 22.21
C LYS A 224 -2.63 14.97 23.70
N GLY A 225 -3.06 14.07 24.59
CA GLY A 225 -2.91 14.22 26.03
C GLY A 225 -1.44 14.32 26.47
N ILE A 226 -0.59 13.42 25.98
CA ILE A 226 0.86 13.39 26.25
C ILE A 226 1.53 14.67 25.74
N TRP A 227 1.26 15.08 24.50
CA TRP A 227 1.81 16.31 23.94
C TRP A 227 1.38 17.55 24.73
N GLY A 228 0.15 17.55 25.23
CA GLY A 228 -0.37 18.60 26.10
C GLY A 228 0.39 18.72 27.42
N LEU A 229 0.80 17.60 28.03
CA LEU A 229 1.65 17.59 29.23
C LEU A 229 3.07 18.08 28.95
N LEU A 230 3.59 17.80 27.76
CA LEU A 230 4.91 18.27 27.30
C LEU A 230 4.91 19.74 26.84
N GLY A 231 3.77 20.44 26.92
CA GLY A 231 3.64 21.83 26.47
C GLY A 231 3.73 22.02 24.95
N ILE A 232 3.69 20.93 24.17
CA ILE A 232 3.76 20.96 22.71
C ILE A 232 2.35 21.26 22.18
N LYS A 233 2.15 22.49 21.70
CA LYS A 233 0.89 22.87 21.05
C LYS A 233 0.73 22.10 19.74
N SER A 234 -0.32 21.29 19.67
CA SER A 234 -0.77 20.64 18.45
C SER A 234 -1.08 21.70 17.38
N ARG A 235 -0.13 21.98 16.48
CA ARG A 235 -0.40 22.78 15.29
C ARG A 235 -1.06 21.88 14.24
N ALA A 236 -2.17 22.34 13.67
CA ALA A 236 -2.91 21.61 12.64
C ALA A 236 -2.03 21.30 11.41
N GLY A 237 -2.29 20.17 10.74
CA GLY A 237 -1.57 19.72 9.54
C GLY A 237 -0.53 18.64 9.83
N LEU A 238 0.76 18.95 9.61
CA LEU A 238 1.86 17.96 9.65
C LEU A 238 1.98 17.19 10.98
N PHE A 239 1.62 17.82 12.10
CA PHE A 239 1.65 17.18 13.42
C PHE A 239 0.53 16.14 13.58
N GLU A 240 -0.61 16.34 12.92
CA GLU A 240 -1.74 15.41 12.92
C GLU A 240 -1.45 14.18 12.06
N ASP A 241 -0.83 14.37 10.89
CA ASP A 241 -0.36 13.28 10.03
C ASP A 241 0.74 12.44 10.72
N PHE A 242 1.66 13.13 11.43
CA PHE A 242 2.66 12.47 12.26
C PHE A 242 2.02 11.65 13.39
N ASN A 243 1.07 12.24 14.13
CA ASN A 243 0.35 11.52 15.19
C ASN A 243 -0.44 10.34 14.66
N THR A 244 -1.05 10.46 13.49
CA THR A 244 -1.77 9.36 12.82
C THR A 244 -0.81 8.23 12.46
N SER A 245 0.34 8.56 11.88
CA SER A 245 1.38 7.58 11.52
C SER A 245 1.97 6.90 12.74
N LEU A 246 2.30 7.67 13.79
CA LEU A 246 2.79 7.16 15.06
C LEU A 246 1.76 6.25 15.74
N SER A 247 0.48 6.63 15.70
CA SER A 247 -0.63 5.83 16.23
C SER A 247 -0.74 4.46 15.57
N ALA A 248 -0.66 4.42 14.23
CA ALA A 248 -0.64 3.17 13.50
C ALA A 248 0.59 2.33 13.89
N GLN A 249 1.78 2.94 13.90
CA GLN A 249 3.05 2.26 14.18
C GLN A 249 3.12 1.67 15.59
N LEU A 250 2.70 2.41 16.62
CA LEU A 250 2.64 1.90 17.99
C LEU A 250 1.77 0.64 18.08
N MET A 251 0.69 0.57 17.31
CA MET A 251 -0.20 -0.58 17.34
C MET A 251 0.33 -1.78 16.52
N VAL A 252 1.07 -1.56 15.44
CA VAL A 252 1.54 -2.65 14.56
C VAL A 252 2.97 -3.13 14.82
N ASN A 253 3.87 -2.28 15.31
CA ASN A 253 5.29 -2.62 15.46
C ASN A 253 5.55 -3.92 16.24
N PRO A 254 4.91 -4.19 17.40
CA PRO A 254 5.16 -5.42 18.14
C PRO A 254 4.84 -6.68 17.32
N VAL A 255 3.76 -6.65 16.55
CA VAL A 255 3.37 -7.76 15.67
C VAL A 255 4.35 -7.91 14.51
N ILE A 256 4.77 -6.79 13.89
CA ILE A 256 5.80 -6.81 12.85
C ILE A 256 7.09 -7.45 13.39
N SER A 257 7.53 -7.04 14.57
CA SER A 257 8.74 -7.60 15.19
C SER A 257 8.60 -9.09 15.53
N TYR A 258 7.45 -9.54 15.99
CA TYR A 258 7.25 -10.96 16.29
C TYR A 258 7.35 -11.85 15.05
N TYR A 259 6.71 -11.43 13.95
CA TYR A 259 6.66 -12.23 12.72
C TYR A 259 7.91 -12.07 11.83
N PHE A 260 8.46 -10.85 11.75
CA PHE A 260 9.55 -10.53 10.82
C PHE A 260 10.90 -10.33 11.52
N GLY A 261 10.91 -10.22 12.85
CA GLY A 261 12.14 -10.06 13.64
C GLY A 261 12.87 -8.75 13.46
N THR A 262 12.22 -7.75 12.86
CA THR A 262 12.80 -6.44 12.60
C THR A 262 11.79 -5.34 12.93
N MET A 263 12.30 -4.21 13.39
CA MET A 263 11.55 -2.97 13.60
C MET A 263 12.24 -1.84 12.85
N SER A 264 11.55 -1.23 11.89
CA SER A 264 12.10 -0.07 11.18
C SER A 264 11.87 1.20 11.99
N VAL A 265 12.95 1.78 12.50
CA VAL A 265 12.92 3.04 13.27
C VAL A 265 12.71 4.22 12.34
N VAL A 266 13.28 4.15 11.14
CA VAL A 266 13.19 5.22 10.14
C VAL A 266 11.82 5.30 9.46
N SER A 267 10.99 4.25 9.57
CA SER A 267 9.66 4.20 8.94
C SER A 267 8.78 5.40 9.27
N LEU A 268 8.87 5.97 10.47
CA LEU A 268 8.12 7.16 10.88
C LEU A 268 8.45 8.41 10.05
N ILE A 269 9.70 8.50 9.57
CA ILE A 269 10.19 9.62 8.76
C ILE A 269 10.02 9.29 7.27
N VAL A 270 10.34 8.07 6.87
CA VAL A 270 10.32 7.63 5.46
C VAL A 270 8.90 7.56 4.93
N ASN A 271 7.93 7.07 5.72
CA ASN A 271 6.54 6.96 5.28
C ASN A 271 5.97 8.31 4.81
N PRO A 272 5.92 9.39 5.61
CA PRO A 272 5.40 10.68 5.14
C PRO A 272 6.12 11.24 3.91
N LEU A 273 7.45 11.04 3.83
CA LEU A 273 8.26 11.54 2.72
C LEU A 273 8.01 10.81 1.40
N VAL A 274 7.57 9.56 1.46
CA VAL A 274 7.37 8.73 0.27
C VAL A 274 5.88 8.60 -0.08
N LEU A 275 4.99 8.70 0.90
CA LEU A 275 3.55 8.47 0.73
C LEU A 275 2.87 9.44 -0.24
N TRP A 276 3.36 10.67 -0.43
CA TRP A 276 2.77 11.60 -1.39
C TRP A 276 2.95 11.14 -2.86
N VAL A 277 3.97 10.32 -3.12
CA VAL A 277 4.26 9.78 -4.45
C VAL A 277 3.40 8.55 -4.75
N VAL A 278 3.01 7.80 -3.72
CA VAL A 278 2.25 6.55 -3.85
C VAL A 278 0.94 6.73 -4.62
N PRO A 279 0.08 7.75 -4.34
CA PRO A 279 -1.08 8.05 -5.17
C PRO A 279 -0.77 8.18 -6.66
N LEU A 280 0.29 8.92 -6.98
CA LEU A 280 0.69 9.21 -8.35
C LEU A 280 1.13 7.92 -9.03
N CYS A 281 1.96 7.12 -8.36
CA CYS A 281 2.40 5.81 -8.85
C CYS A 281 1.23 4.84 -9.03
N THR A 282 0.28 4.79 -8.10
CA THR A 282 -0.89 3.90 -8.21
C THR A 282 -1.78 4.30 -9.38
N VAL A 283 -2.06 5.60 -9.57
CA VAL A 283 -2.91 6.08 -10.67
C VAL A 283 -2.21 5.94 -12.03
N LEU A 284 -1.00 6.50 -12.16
CA LEU A 284 -0.24 6.45 -13.41
C LEU A 284 0.17 5.02 -13.76
N GLY A 285 0.50 4.19 -12.76
CA GLY A 285 0.73 2.76 -12.94
C GLY A 285 -0.52 2.00 -13.39
N GLY A 286 -1.70 2.37 -12.88
CA GLY A 286 -2.97 1.88 -13.38
C GLY A 286 -3.19 2.24 -14.85
N VAL A 287 -2.94 3.51 -15.22
CA VAL A 287 -2.98 3.97 -16.61
C VAL A 287 -1.97 3.21 -17.48
N LEU A 288 -0.75 2.97 -16.97
CA LEU A 288 0.29 2.21 -17.64
C LEU A 288 -0.17 0.78 -17.97
N VAL A 289 -0.85 0.09 -17.04
CA VAL A 289 -1.41 -1.23 -17.30
C VAL A 289 -2.35 -1.19 -18.50
N PHE A 290 -3.30 -0.25 -18.52
CA PHE A 290 -4.26 -0.12 -19.63
C PHE A 290 -3.57 0.22 -20.96
N THR A 291 -2.64 1.18 -20.96
CA THR A 291 -1.93 1.58 -22.19
C THR A 291 -0.98 0.49 -22.69
N ALA A 292 -0.41 -0.34 -21.82
CA ALA A 292 0.43 -1.47 -22.20
C ALA A 292 -0.34 -2.57 -22.95
N PHE A 293 -1.65 -2.71 -22.73
CA PHE A 293 -2.50 -3.57 -23.56
C PHE A 293 -2.90 -2.90 -24.88
N ALA A 294 -3.07 -1.58 -24.91
CA ALA A 294 -3.51 -0.85 -26.09
C ALA A 294 -2.40 -0.62 -27.14
N SER A 295 -1.24 -0.11 -26.72
CA SER A 295 -0.12 0.19 -27.62
C SER A 295 1.21 0.28 -26.88
N PRO A 296 2.28 -0.40 -27.36
CA PRO A 296 3.62 -0.29 -26.76
C PRO A 296 4.16 1.15 -26.71
N LEU A 297 3.80 1.99 -27.69
CA LEU A 297 4.28 3.38 -27.75
C LEU A 297 3.65 4.23 -26.63
N LEU A 298 2.34 4.12 -26.44
CA LEU A 298 1.64 4.82 -25.35
C LEU A 298 2.16 4.35 -23.99
N ALA A 299 2.41 3.05 -23.83
CA ALA A 299 2.97 2.50 -22.61
C ALA A 299 4.33 3.11 -22.28
N LYS A 300 5.22 3.26 -23.27
CA LYS A 300 6.52 3.93 -23.09
C LYS A 300 6.39 5.40 -22.69
N ILE A 301 5.45 6.14 -23.29
CA ILE A 301 5.20 7.55 -22.93
C ILE A 301 4.74 7.66 -21.47
N ILE A 302 3.77 6.84 -21.06
CA ILE A 302 3.30 6.83 -19.67
C ILE A 302 4.40 6.37 -18.72
N ALA A 303 5.18 5.35 -19.09
CA ALA A 303 6.32 4.89 -18.31
C ALA A 303 7.37 6.00 -18.11
N LEU A 304 7.64 6.83 -19.13
CA LEU A 304 8.55 7.97 -19.02
C LEU A 304 8.05 9.02 -18.02
N VAL A 305 6.75 9.29 -18.00
CA VAL A 305 6.13 10.23 -17.03
C VAL A 305 6.13 9.64 -15.62
N LEU A 306 5.90 8.33 -15.50
CA LEU A 306 5.85 7.62 -14.23
C LEU A 306 7.25 7.39 -13.61
N TYR A 307 8.27 7.22 -14.44
CA TYR A 307 9.61 6.82 -14.01
C TYR A 307 10.23 7.74 -12.94
N PRO A 308 10.20 9.09 -13.05
CA PRO A 308 10.76 9.98 -12.02
C PRO A 308 10.13 9.79 -10.63
N PHE A 309 8.83 9.48 -10.57
CA PHE A 309 8.12 9.24 -9.32
C PHE A 309 8.54 7.91 -8.68
N LEU A 310 8.61 6.85 -9.49
CA LEU A 310 9.13 5.56 -9.04
C LEU A 310 10.60 5.66 -8.62
N ASP A 311 11.40 6.42 -9.36
CA ASP A 311 12.81 6.59 -9.07
C ASP A 311 13.05 7.40 -7.80
N PHE A 312 12.24 8.44 -7.56
CA PHE A 312 12.21 9.12 -6.26
C PHE A 312 11.93 8.15 -5.12
N PHE A 313 10.94 7.26 -5.27
CA PHE A 313 10.65 6.22 -4.27
C PHE A 313 11.87 5.32 -4.03
N VAL A 314 12.51 4.85 -5.09
CA VAL A 314 13.69 3.96 -5.03
C VAL A 314 14.86 4.67 -4.33
N ILE A 315 15.27 5.84 -4.81
CA ILE A 315 16.41 6.60 -4.27
C ILE A 315 16.22 6.87 -2.77
N PHE A 316 15.03 7.31 -2.36
CA PHE A 316 14.77 7.60 -0.95
C PHE A 316 14.81 6.32 -0.12
N SER A 317 14.24 5.21 -0.60
CA SER A 317 14.32 3.93 0.09
C SER A 317 15.76 3.43 0.24
N GLU A 318 16.58 3.56 -0.80
CA GLU A 318 18.01 3.19 -0.78
C GLU A 318 18.80 4.07 0.19
N PHE A 319 18.62 5.39 0.10
CA PHE A 319 19.29 6.37 0.96
C PHE A 319 19.03 6.12 2.45
N PHE A 320 17.77 5.89 2.83
CA PHE A 320 17.43 5.63 4.23
C PHE A 320 17.81 4.22 4.71
N SER A 321 17.95 3.25 3.81
CA SER A 321 18.44 1.92 4.16
C SER A 321 19.92 1.88 4.53
N GLY A 322 20.71 2.84 4.04
CA GLY A 322 22.15 2.93 4.32
C GLY A 322 22.50 3.30 5.77
N PHE A 323 21.54 3.78 6.57
CA PHE A 323 21.78 4.08 7.97
C PHE A 323 21.85 2.79 8.80
N LYS A 324 22.93 2.60 9.58
CA LYS A 324 23.09 1.44 10.48
C LYS A 324 21.96 1.28 11.50
N THR A 325 21.28 2.36 11.85
CA THR A 325 20.14 2.39 12.78
C THR A 325 18.77 2.36 12.09
N ALA A 326 18.73 2.11 10.77
CA ALA A 326 17.49 2.10 10.01
C ALA A 326 16.51 1.03 10.52
N SER A 327 17.03 -0.13 10.91
CA SER A 327 16.26 -1.20 11.52
C SER A 327 16.93 -1.74 12.78
N LEU A 328 16.11 -2.06 13.77
CA LEU A 328 16.52 -2.79 14.97
C LEU A 328 16.05 -4.23 14.83
N GLN A 329 16.96 -5.19 14.97
CA GLN A 329 16.63 -6.61 14.97
C GLN A 329 16.14 -7.06 16.36
N ILE A 330 15.08 -6.42 16.84
CA ILE A 330 14.42 -6.83 18.08
C ILE A 330 13.37 -7.86 17.68
N ARG A 331 13.41 -9.04 18.31
CA ARG A 331 12.37 -10.07 18.24
C ARG A 331 11.63 -10.09 19.57
N PHE A 332 10.39 -9.61 19.57
CA PHE A 332 9.55 -9.75 20.76
C PHE A 332 9.19 -11.22 20.97
N SER A 333 9.20 -11.68 22.23
CA SER A 333 8.56 -12.94 22.61
C SER A 333 7.05 -12.75 22.69
N PHE A 334 6.28 -13.84 22.70
CA PHE A 334 4.83 -13.79 22.89
C PHE A 334 4.45 -12.98 24.16
N TYR A 335 5.13 -13.25 25.28
CA TYR A 335 4.93 -12.51 26.53
C TYR A 335 5.32 -11.02 26.40
N GLY A 336 6.37 -10.72 25.64
CA GLY A 336 6.78 -9.34 25.37
C GLY A 336 5.71 -8.55 24.62
N ILE A 337 5.02 -9.16 23.65
CA ILE A 337 3.90 -8.52 22.94
C ILE A 337 2.73 -8.26 23.89
N VAL A 338 2.35 -9.26 24.70
CA VAL A 338 1.25 -9.13 25.66
C VAL A 338 1.55 -8.01 26.65
N ALA A 339 2.74 -7.99 27.23
CA ALA A 339 3.18 -6.93 28.13
C ALA A 339 3.15 -5.55 27.44
N TYR A 340 3.64 -5.45 26.20
CA TYR A 340 3.59 -4.22 25.43
C TYR A 340 2.17 -3.71 25.23
N TYR A 341 1.23 -4.57 24.81
CA TYR A 341 -0.16 -4.13 24.59
C TYR A 341 -0.86 -3.76 25.90
N ILE A 342 -0.59 -4.45 27.00
CA ILE A 342 -1.12 -4.07 28.32
C ILE A 342 -0.63 -2.65 28.68
N LEU A 343 0.67 -2.39 28.56
CA LEU A 343 1.25 -1.07 28.84
C LEU A 343 0.69 0.00 27.89
N LEU A 344 0.55 -0.31 26.60
CA LEU A 344 -0.02 0.61 25.61
C LEU A 344 -1.47 0.96 25.95
N LEU A 345 -2.30 -0.03 26.29
CA LEU A 345 -3.71 0.17 26.67
C LEU A 345 -3.83 0.96 27.99
N LEU A 346 -2.96 0.70 28.97
CA LEU A 346 -2.90 1.48 30.20
C LEU A 346 -2.52 2.93 29.92
N GLY A 347 -1.50 3.16 29.09
CA GLY A 347 -1.09 4.50 28.65
C GLY A 347 -2.21 5.23 27.93
N ILE A 348 -2.91 4.56 27.01
CA ILE A 348 -4.09 5.12 26.34
C ILE A 348 -5.14 5.51 27.36
N LYS A 349 -5.47 4.63 28.31
CA LYS A 349 -6.50 4.91 29.34
C LYS A 349 -6.12 6.08 30.24
N LEU A 350 -4.84 6.22 30.58
CA LEU A 350 -4.32 7.28 31.46
C LEU A 350 -4.32 8.64 30.78
N PHE A 351 -3.90 8.72 29.51
CA PHE A 351 -3.71 9.98 28.80
C PHE A 351 -4.86 10.37 27.87
N ARG A 352 -5.88 9.52 27.70
CA ARG A 352 -7.08 9.87 26.93
C ARG A 352 -7.81 11.01 27.65
N ARG A 353 -7.69 12.23 27.11
CA ARG A 353 -8.54 13.35 27.55
C ARG A 353 -9.99 12.95 27.34
N LYS A 354 -10.79 12.97 28.41
CA LYS A 354 -12.24 12.86 28.26
C LYS A 354 -12.70 14.09 27.46
N PRO A 355 -13.54 13.89 26.42
CA PRO A 355 -14.07 15.01 25.64
C PRO A 355 -14.85 15.99 26.51
#